data_AF-A0A5F0K526-F1
#
_entry.id   AF-A0A5F0K526-F1
#
_cell.length_a   1.000
_cell.length_b   1.000
_cell.length_c   1.000
_cell.angle_alpha   90.00
_cell.angle_beta   90.00
_cell.angle_gamma   90.00
#
_symmetry.space_group_name_H-M   'P 1'
#
loop_
_entity.id
_entity.type
_entity.pdbx_description
1 polymer ?
#
loop_
_entity_poly.entity_id
_entity_poly.type
_entity_poly.pdbx_seq_one_letter_code
_entity_poly.pdbx_strand_id
1 'polypeptide(L)' 'MKKSVFALLAVTALLAALPAQATKQAQERREARDVRQETRQESRDAKQECREGLVGNADCRQEHRDNKQEGRDQARDIKY' A
#
# COMPACT_ATOMS: atom_id res chain seq x y z
N MET A 1 -33.47 -29.18 -18.29
CA MET A 1 -33.98 -27.86 -17.82
C MET A 1 -33.42 -27.47 -16.46
N LYS A 2 -33.70 -28.16 -15.35
CA LYS A 2 -33.21 -27.78 -14.00
C LYS A 2 -31.67 -27.68 -13.90
N LYS A 3 -30.93 -28.65 -14.44
CA LYS A 3 -29.45 -28.65 -14.44
C LYS A 3 -28.86 -27.45 -15.18
N SER A 4 -29.48 -27.06 -16.29
CA SER A 4 -29.11 -25.91 -17.12
C SER A 4 -29.35 -24.59 -16.38
N VAL A 5 -30.45 -24.49 -15.63
CA VAL A 5 -30.79 -23.32 -14.81
C VAL A 5 -29.81 -23.14 -13.65
N PHE A 6 -29.45 -24.24 -12.96
CA PHE A 6 -28.43 -24.18 -11.90
C PHE A 6 -27.04 -23.79 -12.43
N ALA A 7 -26.65 -24.29 -13.61
CA ALA A 7 -25.40 -23.90 -14.25
C ALA A 7 -25.39 -22.40 -14.61
N LEU A 8 -26.49 -21.87 -15.14
CA LEU A 8 -26.61 -20.45 -15.47
C LEU A 8 -26.54 -19.55 -14.23
N LEU A 9 -27.21 -19.95 -13.14
CA LEU A 9 -27.17 -19.22 -11.86
C LEU A 9 -25.77 -19.21 -11.24
N ALA A 10 -25.02 -20.31 -11.33
CA ALA A 10 -23.65 -20.35 -10.85
C ALA A 10 -22.75 -19.39 -11.63
N VAL A 11 -22.88 -19.36 -12.96
CA VAL A 11 -22.08 -18.48 -13.84
C VAL A 11 -22.39 -17.00 -13.58
N THR A 12 -23.65 -16.62 -13.42
CA THR A 12 -24.01 -15.23 -13.11
C THR A 12 -23.54 -14.79 -11.72
N ALA A 13 -23.58 -15.67 -10.72
CA ALA A 13 -23.04 -15.39 -9.40
C ALA A 13 -21.50 -15.19 -9.42
N LEU A 14 -20.78 -16.00 -10.19
CA LEU A 14 -19.33 -15.86 -10.39
C LEU A 14 -18.97 -14.56 -11.10
N LEU A 15 -19.70 -14.18 -12.15
CA LEU A 15 -19.50 -12.93 -12.89
C LEU A 15 -19.75 -11.69 -12.01
N ALA A 16 -20.72 -11.75 -11.10
CA ALA A 16 -21.02 -10.65 -10.18
C ALA A 16 -19.94 -10.44 -9.10
N ALA A 17 -19.14 -11.46 -8.77
CA ALA A 17 -18.08 -11.36 -7.76
C ALA A 17 -16.79 -10.69 -8.28
N LEU A 18 -16.53 -10.76 -9.59
CA LEU A 18 -15.35 -10.17 -10.24
C LEU A 18 -15.16 -8.65 -9.98
N PRO A 19 -16.18 -7.78 -10.16
CA PRO A 19 -16.01 -6.35 -9.91
C PRO A 19 -15.68 -6.03 -8.45
N ALA A 20 -16.23 -6.77 -7.48
CA ALA A 20 -15.96 -6.57 -6.06
C ALA A 20 -14.49 -6.87 -5.68
N GLN A 21 -13.90 -7.90 -6.28
CA GLN A 21 -12.47 -8.22 -6.10
C GLN A 21 -11.58 -7.15 -6.74
N ALA A 22 -11.94 -6.67 -7.94
CA ALA A 22 -11.22 -5.60 -8.61
C ALA A 22 -11.24 -4.29 -7.81
N THR A 23 -12.36 -3.95 -7.15
CA THR A 23 -12.44 -2.77 -6.29
C THR A 23 -11.58 -2.90 -5.04
N LYS A 24 -11.54 -4.08 -4.42
CA LYS A 24 -10.72 -4.32 -3.22
C LYS A 24 -9.22 -4.22 -3.55
N GLN A 25 -8.79 -4.90 -4.60
CA GLN A 25 -7.40 -4.81 -5.08
C GLN A 25 -7.02 -3.38 -5.47
N ALA A 26 -7.93 -2.62 -6.06
CA ALA A 26 -7.68 -1.22 -6.39
C ALA A 26 -7.54 -0.33 -5.14
N GLN A 27 -8.30 -0.60 -4.08
CA GLN A 27 -8.19 0.08 -2.79
C GLN A 27 -6.86 -0.24 -2.11
N GLU A 28 -6.48 -1.51 -2.02
CA GLU A 28 -5.21 -1.96 -1.42
C GLU A 28 -4.00 -1.31 -2.14
N ARG A 29 -4.04 -1.21 -3.48
CA ARG A 29 -3.00 -0.49 -4.27
C ARG A 29 -2.97 1.02 -4.05
N ARG A 30 -4.07 1.63 -3.61
CA ARG A 30 -4.10 3.07 -3.25
C ARG A 30 -3.53 3.25 -1.86
N GLU A 31 -3.99 2.47 -0.90
CA GLU A 31 -3.47 2.47 0.48
C GLU A 31 -1.95 2.26 0.52
N ALA A 32 -1.44 1.27 -0.22
CA ALA A 32 -0.01 1.03 -0.35
C ALA A 32 0.76 2.19 -1.04
N ARG A 33 0.09 3.05 -1.82
CA ARG A 33 0.71 4.27 -2.34
C ARG A 33 0.69 5.37 -1.29
N ASP A 34 -0.41 5.52 -0.57
CA ASP A 34 -0.59 6.55 0.43
C ASP A 34 0.44 6.40 1.55
N VAL A 35 0.62 5.17 2.08
CA VAL A 35 1.69 4.86 3.05
C VAL A 35 3.06 5.29 2.51
N ARG A 36 3.39 4.96 1.26
CA ARG A 36 4.69 5.35 0.66
C ARG A 36 4.83 6.86 0.50
N GLN A 37 3.76 7.61 0.32
CA GLN A 37 3.82 9.07 0.18
C GLN A 37 3.91 9.75 1.54
N GLU A 38 3.13 9.28 2.51
CA GLU A 38 3.17 9.75 3.90
C GLU A 38 4.57 9.54 4.48
N THR A 39 5.10 8.32 4.44
CA THR A 39 6.46 8.05 4.94
C THR A 39 7.54 8.86 4.20
N ARG A 40 7.35 9.18 2.90
CA ARG A 40 8.30 10.06 2.19
C ARG A 40 8.28 11.48 2.72
N GLN A 41 7.10 11.99 3.05
CA GLN A 41 6.94 13.34 3.58
C GLN A 41 7.49 13.41 5.00
N GLU A 42 7.05 12.51 5.89
CA GLU A 42 7.55 12.40 7.26
C GLU A 42 9.07 12.22 7.31
N SER A 43 9.63 11.36 6.44
CA SER A 43 11.07 11.15 6.38
C SER A 43 11.85 12.37 5.87
N ARG A 44 11.23 13.27 5.09
CA ARG A 44 11.86 14.55 4.72
C ARG A 44 11.84 15.52 5.89
N ASP A 45 10.72 15.58 6.61
CA ASP A 45 10.53 16.47 7.75
C ASP A 45 11.48 16.05 8.89
N ALA A 46 11.50 14.77 9.27
CA ALA A 46 12.45 14.22 10.24
C ALA A 46 13.92 14.45 9.85
N LYS A 47 14.25 14.36 8.55
CA LYS A 47 15.61 14.66 8.08
C LYS A 47 15.96 16.15 8.22
N GLN A 48 14.99 17.04 8.01
CA GLN A 48 15.19 18.47 8.16
C GLN A 48 15.42 18.79 9.65
N GLU A 49 14.58 18.25 10.54
CA GLU A 49 14.75 18.37 11.99
C GLU A 49 16.09 17.82 12.47
N CYS A 50 16.51 16.64 11.98
CA CYS A 50 17.81 16.06 12.31
C CYS A 50 18.98 16.96 11.91
N ARG A 51 18.89 17.63 10.75
CA ARG A 51 19.92 18.57 10.28
C ARG A 51 20.00 19.84 11.11
N GLU A 52 18.89 20.25 11.70
CA GLU A 52 18.82 21.41 12.61
C GLU A 52 19.31 21.06 14.03
N GLY A 53 19.36 19.76 14.36
CA GLY A 53 19.96 19.24 15.58
C GLY A 53 21.49 19.18 15.58
N LEU A 54 22.05 18.50 16.59
CA LEU A 54 23.50 18.33 16.79
C LEU A 54 24.07 17.04 16.16
N VAL A 55 23.25 16.30 15.40
CA VAL A 55 23.61 14.99 14.83
C VAL A 55 24.38 15.16 13.52
N GLY A 56 25.23 14.18 13.20
CA GLY A 56 26.03 14.20 11.98
C GLY A 56 25.17 14.12 10.72
N ASN A 57 25.56 14.85 9.67
CA ASN A 57 24.89 14.80 8.36
C ASN A 57 24.83 13.39 7.74
N ALA A 58 25.76 12.51 8.13
CA ALA A 58 25.77 11.10 7.71
C ALA A 58 24.62 10.33 8.37
N ASP A 59 24.39 10.56 9.66
CA ASP A 59 23.36 9.89 10.46
C ASP A 59 21.97 10.28 9.95
N CYS A 60 21.71 11.57 9.75
CA CYS A 60 20.44 12.03 9.18
C CYS A 60 20.17 11.47 7.77
N ARG A 61 21.21 11.18 6.98
CA ARG A 61 21.05 10.53 5.66
C ARG A 61 20.73 9.05 5.81
N GLN A 62 21.28 8.40 6.83
CA GLN A 62 21.04 6.99 7.10
C GLN A 62 19.63 6.78 7.62
N GLU A 63 19.22 7.52 8.64
CA GLU A 63 17.87 7.49 9.18
C GLU A 63 16.81 7.77 8.10
N HIS A 64 17.04 8.76 7.24
CA HIS A 64 16.17 9.01 6.09
C HIS A 64 16.06 7.82 5.12
N ARG A 65 17.13 7.02 4.94
CA ARG A 65 17.07 5.80 4.14
C ARG A 65 16.27 4.72 4.85
N ASP A 66 16.49 4.56 6.15
CA ASP A 66 15.87 3.54 6.97
C ASP A 66 14.35 3.77 7.10
N ASN A 67 13.91 5.00 7.38
CA ASN A 67 12.48 5.34 7.43
C ASN A 67 11.79 5.06 6.08
N LYS A 68 12.42 5.41 4.95
CA LYS A 68 11.88 5.08 3.63
C LYS A 68 11.85 3.58 3.34
N GLN A 69 12.77 2.82 3.92
CA GLN A 69 12.80 1.37 3.77
C GLN A 69 11.67 0.75 4.58
N GLU A 70 11.47 1.20 5.81
CA GLU A 70 10.33 0.80 6.65
C GLU A 70 8.99 1.06 5.96
N GLY A 71 8.76 2.29 5.45
CA GLY A 71 7.51 2.59 4.73
C GLY A 71 7.33 1.78 3.44
N ARG A 72 8.42 1.32 2.80
CA ARG A 72 8.32 0.39 1.66
C ARG A 72 7.90 -1.00 2.11
N ASP A 73 8.38 -1.45 3.27
CA ASP A 73 8.07 -2.75 3.83
C ASP A 73 6.62 -2.78 4.35
N GLN A 74 6.18 -1.76 5.09
CA GLN A 74 4.79 -1.55 5.48
C GLN A 74 3.85 -1.54 4.26
N ALA A 75 4.23 -0.86 3.18
CA ALA A 75 3.45 -0.84 1.95
C ALA A 75 3.47 -2.16 1.15
N ARG A 76 4.35 -3.12 1.47
CA ARG A 76 4.30 -4.50 0.93
C ARG A 76 3.40 -5.39 1.77
N ASP A 77 3.27 -5.10 3.06
CA ASP A 77 2.36 -5.84 3.96
C ASP A 77 0.90 -5.60 3.61
N ILE A 78 0.58 -4.47 2.97
CA ILE A 78 -0.70 -4.25 2.28
C ILE A 78 -0.76 -5.15 1.04
N LYS A 79 -1.37 -6.33 1.21
CA LYS A 79 -1.60 -7.32 0.16
C LYS A 79 -2.62 -6.78 -0.85
N TYR A 80 -2.40 -7.09 -2.13
CA TYR A 80 -3.25 -6.74 -3.28
C TYR A 80 -3.47 -7.96 -4.17
#